data_AF-A0A369K208-F1
#
_entry.id   AF-A0A369K208-F1
#
_cell.length_a   1.000
_cell.length_b   1.000
_cell.length_c   1.000
_cell.angle_alpha   90.00
_cell.angle_beta   90.00
_cell.angle_gamma   90.00
#
_symmetry.space_group_name_H-M   'P 1'
#
loop_
_entity.id
_entity.type
_entity.pdbx_description
1 polymer ?
#
loop_
_entity_poly.entity_id
_entity_poly.type
_entity_poly.pdbx_seq_one_letter_code
_entity_poly.pdbx_strand_id
1 'polypeptide(L)'
;MARASKEPSTSASRRAASSVSSTATNQSTRATRPTIAKRPTTTERPTKRSTKAKSASSANTSAPTTQIAAAKQRELQELAETVCKYTDLYQTMAQSMCGEPEKMRIAYEKQYQTALANGAPDLRTDEQTQGLLEELATACEGKRDTFDDRVRICLASLAYAQVFLDNVVGHPSRPLKDHLAVLRLITKINGEAYGLPAPSPDLPRLVKLIPDIPITRPVSVEDVEQWRAHPRELLRKAFISHEAIRRVFLISDYCVKDIAGHCYELLYEDSGPDVYTFSLEDVLRIVAGAEFVTNMPMDT
;
A
#
# COMPACT_ATOMS: atom_id res chain seq x y z
N MET A 1 58.67 6.81 24.77
CA MET A 1 59.55 6.44 23.64
C MET A 1 58.76 5.51 22.72
N ALA A 2 58.16 6.06 21.67
CA ALA A 2 58.53 5.87 20.24
C ALA A 2 58.05 4.49 19.70
N ARG A 3 57.26 4.36 18.63
CA ARG A 3 57.03 5.19 17.43
C ARG A 3 55.62 5.00 16.85
N ALA A 4 55.17 6.05 16.16
CA ALA A 4 54.04 6.10 15.25
C ALA A 4 54.39 5.56 13.85
N SER A 5 53.37 5.10 13.11
CA SER A 5 53.28 5.06 11.63
C SER A 5 51.78 5.03 11.27
N LYS A 6 51.15 6.18 10.95
CA LYS A 6 50.89 6.72 9.60
C LYS A 6 50.14 5.78 8.64
N GLU A 7 48.87 6.12 8.40
CA GLU A 7 48.05 5.73 7.23
C GLU A 7 48.66 6.28 5.91
N PRO A 8 48.12 5.86 4.75
CA PRO A 8 47.14 6.76 4.13
C PRO A 8 45.92 6.08 3.49
N SER A 9 44.84 6.86 3.56
CA SER A 9 43.61 6.87 2.77
C SER A 9 43.80 6.74 1.25
N THR A 10 42.89 6.02 0.59
CA THR A 10 42.40 6.40 -0.75
C THR A 10 40.93 6.01 -0.92
N SER A 11 40.14 7.03 -1.22
CA SER A 11 38.76 7.03 -1.68
C SER A 11 38.67 6.63 -3.15
N ALA A 12 37.65 5.86 -3.54
CA ALA A 12 37.15 5.84 -4.91
C ALA A 12 35.65 5.52 -4.96
N SER A 13 34.87 6.60 -4.92
CA SER A 13 33.60 6.78 -5.62
C SER A 13 33.59 6.16 -7.03
N ARG A 14 32.54 5.39 -7.36
CA ARG A 14 32.01 5.25 -8.73
C ARG A 14 30.51 4.90 -8.70
N ARG A 15 29.71 5.91 -9.03
CA ARG A 15 28.37 5.77 -9.65
C ARG A 15 28.52 5.05 -10.99
N ALA A 16 27.60 4.15 -11.30
CA ALA A 16 27.23 3.81 -12.66
C ALA A 16 25.71 3.76 -12.74
N ALA A 17 25.13 4.81 -13.32
CA ALA A 17 23.77 4.84 -13.82
C ALA A 17 23.74 4.12 -15.16
N SER A 18 22.79 3.20 -15.34
CA SER A 18 22.49 2.61 -16.63
C SER A 18 21.09 3.03 -17.06
N SER A 19 21.10 3.88 -18.09
CA SER A 19 20.01 4.41 -18.88
C SER A 19 19.15 3.31 -19.51
N VAL A 20 17.83 3.40 -19.34
CA VAL A 20 16.85 2.71 -20.18
C VAL A 20 16.30 3.71 -21.18
N SER A 21 16.67 3.52 -22.45
CA SER A 21 16.12 4.22 -23.60
C SER A 21 14.76 3.63 -23.97
N SER A 22 13.68 4.39 -23.83
CA SER A 22 12.37 4.08 -24.39
C SER A 22 12.26 4.67 -25.81
N THR A 23 12.31 3.80 -26.81
CA THR A 23 11.94 4.12 -28.19
C THR A 23 10.42 4.15 -28.33
N ALA A 24 9.88 5.32 -28.68
CA ALA A 24 8.52 5.50 -29.15
C ALA A 24 8.41 5.11 -30.63
N THR A 25 7.42 4.30 -30.98
CA THR A 25 6.92 4.18 -32.36
C THR A 25 5.40 4.16 -32.35
N ASN A 26 4.83 5.28 -32.80
CA ASN A 26 3.45 5.42 -33.21
C ASN A 26 3.12 4.45 -34.34
N GLN A 27 1.94 3.84 -34.33
CA GLN A 27 1.19 3.62 -35.57
C GLN A 27 -0.31 3.58 -35.32
N SER A 28 -1.00 4.49 -36.02
CA SER A 28 -2.43 4.71 -36.08
C SER A 28 -2.99 3.99 -37.31
N THR A 29 -4.10 3.26 -37.18
CA THR A 29 -5.01 2.98 -38.31
C THR A 29 -6.46 2.71 -37.84
N ARG A 30 -7.29 3.73 -38.00
CA ARG A 30 -8.57 3.75 -38.77
C ARG A 30 -9.58 2.58 -38.66
N ALA A 31 -10.67 2.90 -37.94
CA ALA A 31 -12.10 2.84 -38.30
C ALA A 31 -12.78 1.59 -38.93
N THR A 32 -13.87 1.14 -38.27
CA THR A 32 -15.12 0.72 -38.93
C THR A 32 -16.35 0.97 -38.03
N ARG A 33 -17.39 1.59 -38.59
CA ARG A 33 -18.77 1.80 -38.07
C ARG A 33 -19.65 0.58 -38.47
N PRO A 34 -20.78 0.26 -37.80
CA PRO A 34 -22.10 0.81 -38.19
C PRO A 34 -23.07 1.06 -36.98
N THR A 35 -23.85 2.15 -36.87
CA THR A 35 -25.13 2.60 -37.48
C THR A 35 -26.45 1.99 -36.90
N ILE A 36 -27.39 2.89 -36.51
CA ILE A 36 -28.89 2.77 -36.41
C ILE A 36 -29.43 2.08 -35.11
N ALA A 37 -30.46 2.49 -34.35
CA ALA A 37 -31.63 3.35 -34.57
C ALA A 37 -32.24 3.97 -33.28
N LYS A 38 -32.75 5.20 -33.45
CA LYS A 38 -34.07 5.76 -33.09
C LYS A 38 -34.83 5.37 -31.80
N ARG A 39 -35.00 6.42 -30.98
CA ARG A 39 -36.08 6.77 -30.03
C ARG A 39 -37.50 6.60 -30.62
N PRO A 40 -38.53 6.39 -29.77
CA PRO A 40 -39.53 7.44 -29.62
C PRO A 40 -39.97 7.72 -28.17
N THR A 41 -40.30 9.00 -27.98
CA THR A 41 -41.00 9.68 -26.88
C THR A 41 -42.48 9.31 -26.82
N THR A 42 -43.04 9.19 -25.61
CA THR A 42 -44.32 9.86 -25.28
C THR A 42 -44.48 10.12 -23.78
N THR A 43 -44.83 11.36 -23.48
CA THR A 43 -45.27 11.95 -22.22
C THR A 43 -46.75 11.61 -22.00
N GLU A 44 -47.19 11.33 -20.76
CA GLU A 44 -48.46 11.85 -20.20
C GLU A 44 -48.65 11.48 -18.71
N ARG A 45 -48.77 12.54 -17.89
CA ARG A 45 -49.51 12.66 -16.62
C ARG A 45 -50.84 13.37 -16.99
N PRO A 46 -51.87 13.58 -16.12
CA PRO A 46 -51.96 13.36 -14.66
C PRO A 46 -53.35 12.86 -14.15
N THR A 47 -53.48 12.55 -12.84
CA THR A 47 -54.45 13.21 -11.89
C THR A 47 -54.51 12.53 -10.50
N LYS A 48 -54.96 13.33 -9.52
CA LYS A 48 -54.95 13.19 -8.05
C LYS A 48 -56.14 12.41 -7.48
N ARG A 49 -55.95 11.69 -6.37
CA ARG A 49 -56.77 11.67 -5.10
C ARG A 49 -56.24 10.56 -4.18
N SER A 50 -55.61 10.85 -3.04
CA SER A 50 -56.23 11.10 -1.71
C SER A 50 -57.32 10.11 -1.32
N THR A 51 -57.02 9.17 -0.40
CA THR A 51 -57.66 9.12 0.94
C THR A 51 -57.06 8.03 1.85
N LYS A 52 -56.84 8.47 3.09
CA LYS A 52 -57.01 7.78 4.38
C LYS A 52 -56.06 6.64 4.80
N ALA A 53 -55.26 7.03 5.78
CA ALA A 53 -54.61 6.19 6.77
C ALA A 53 -55.56 5.20 7.46
N LYS A 54 -55.05 3.98 7.67
CA LYS A 54 -55.37 3.17 8.84
C LYS A 54 -54.06 2.50 9.28
N SER A 55 -53.42 3.13 10.27
CA SER A 55 -52.23 2.63 10.95
C SER A 55 -52.59 1.34 11.66
N ALA A 56 -52.22 0.21 11.04
CA ALA A 56 -52.09 -1.05 11.75
C ALA A 56 -50.84 -0.97 12.63
N SER A 57 -51.04 -1.28 13.91
CA SER A 57 -50.03 -1.64 14.89
C SER A 57 -48.86 -2.40 14.25
N SER A 58 -47.69 -1.75 14.13
CA SER A 58 -46.43 -2.42 13.82
C SER A 58 -45.65 -2.60 15.11
N ALA A 59 -45.82 -3.78 15.70
CA ALA A 59 -44.78 -4.39 16.50
C ALA A 59 -43.71 -4.97 15.56
N ASN A 60 -42.45 -4.86 15.96
CA ASN A 60 -41.28 -5.62 15.50
C ASN A 60 -40.81 -5.42 14.04
N THR A 61 -39.82 -4.54 13.83
CA THR A 61 -38.83 -4.72 12.75
C THR A 61 -37.52 -3.96 13.01
N SER A 62 -36.76 -4.34 14.05
CA SER A 62 -35.36 -3.87 14.24
C SER A 62 -34.34 -5.01 14.38
N ALA A 63 -34.79 -6.27 14.35
CA ALA A 63 -33.94 -7.45 14.52
C ALA A 63 -33.04 -7.85 13.31
N PRO A 64 -33.40 -7.65 12.03
CA PRO A 64 -32.63 -8.26 10.93
C PRO A 64 -31.28 -7.57 10.68
N THR A 65 -31.18 -6.26 10.92
CA THR A 65 -29.96 -5.48 10.62
C THR A 65 -28.82 -5.81 11.59
N THR A 66 -29.13 -6.02 12.86
CA THR A 66 -28.14 -6.34 13.90
C THR A 66 -27.55 -7.74 13.72
N GLN A 67 -28.37 -8.71 13.27
CA GLN A 67 -27.91 -10.08 13.01
C GLN A 67 -26.96 -10.15 11.80
N ILE A 68 -27.26 -9.42 10.73
CA ILE A 68 -26.40 -9.35 9.53
C ILE A 68 -25.04 -8.72 9.87
N ALA A 69 -25.04 -7.64 10.66
CA ALA A 69 -23.80 -6.99 11.10
C ALA A 69 -22.94 -7.92 11.98
N ALA A 70 -23.56 -8.67 12.90
CA ALA A 70 -22.86 -9.64 13.74
C ALA A 70 -22.29 -10.82 12.94
N ALA A 71 -23.04 -11.34 11.98
CA ALA A 71 -22.57 -12.42 11.09
C ALA A 71 -21.37 -11.97 10.26
N LYS A 72 -21.44 -10.77 9.69
CA LYS A 72 -20.32 -10.19 8.94
C LYS A 72 -19.10 -9.98 9.83
N GLN A 73 -19.28 -9.47 11.05
CA GLN A 73 -18.17 -9.28 11.98
C GLN A 73 -17.50 -10.62 12.34
N ARG A 74 -18.28 -11.68 12.53
CA ARG A 74 -17.77 -13.03 12.76
C ARG A 74 -16.96 -13.54 11.56
N GLU A 75 -17.49 -13.38 10.34
CA GLU A 75 -16.78 -13.77 9.12
C GLU A 75 -15.41 -13.08 9.02
N LEU A 76 -15.35 -11.76 9.21
CA LEU A 76 -14.09 -11.01 9.18
C LEU A 76 -13.11 -11.45 10.27
N GLN A 77 -13.63 -11.85 11.43
CA GLN A 77 -12.82 -12.38 12.51
C GLN A 77 -12.25 -13.76 12.19
N GLU A 78 -13.04 -14.67 11.61
CA GLU A 78 -12.57 -15.99 11.15
C GLU A 78 -11.46 -15.87 10.10
N LEU A 79 -11.58 -14.91 9.16
CA LEU A 79 -10.53 -14.60 8.20
C LEU A 79 -9.23 -14.16 8.88
N ALA A 80 -9.33 -13.25 9.86
CA ALA A 80 -8.17 -12.74 10.60
C ALA A 80 -7.50 -13.84 11.44
N GLU A 81 -8.28 -14.65 12.15
CA GLU A 81 -7.81 -15.78 12.95
C GLU A 81 -7.12 -16.84 12.06
N THR A 82 -7.63 -17.08 10.86
CA THR A 82 -7.00 -17.98 9.89
C THR A 82 -5.61 -17.49 9.49
N VAL A 83 -5.46 -16.20 9.18
CA VAL A 83 -4.14 -15.63 8.86
C VAL A 83 -3.20 -15.77 10.07
N CYS A 84 -3.65 -15.41 11.26
CA CYS A 84 -2.85 -15.50 12.49
C CYS A 84 -2.39 -16.93 12.76
N LYS A 85 -3.27 -17.93 12.60
CA LYS A 85 -2.95 -19.36 12.76
C LYS A 85 -1.72 -19.77 11.93
N TYR A 86 -1.68 -19.41 10.65
CA TYR A 86 -0.58 -19.82 9.76
C TYR A 86 0.68 -18.97 9.97
N THR A 87 0.55 -17.68 10.32
CA THR A 87 1.72 -16.87 10.69
C THR A 87 2.35 -17.33 12.00
N ASP A 88 1.56 -17.73 12.99
CA ASP A 88 2.05 -18.27 14.26
C ASP A 88 2.73 -19.62 14.06
N LEU A 89 2.19 -20.46 13.17
CA LEU A 89 2.82 -21.71 12.79
C LEU A 89 4.20 -21.48 12.17
N TYR A 90 4.31 -20.53 11.23
CA TYR A 90 5.58 -20.12 10.64
C TYR A 90 6.57 -19.67 11.73
N GLN A 91 6.15 -18.76 12.60
CA GLN A 91 7.00 -18.22 13.67
C GLN A 91 7.47 -19.31 14.62
N THR A 92 6.58 -20.21 15.04
CA THR A 92 6.91 -21.33 15.93
C THR A 92 7.97 -22.24 15.30
N MET A 93 7.81 -22.59 14.03
CA MET A 93 8.79 -23.41 13.32
C MET A 93 10.12 -22.68 13.13
N ALA A 94 10.09 -21.41 12.73
CA ALA A 94 11.28 -20.58 12.56
C ALA A 94 12.08 -20.42 13.86
N GLN A 95 11.40 -20.16 14.99
CA GLN A 95 12.01 -20.09 16.31
C GLN A 95 12.72 -21.39 16.69
N SER A 96 12.10 -22.54 16.41
CA SER A 96 12.71 -23.86 16.68
C SER A 96 14.00 -24.14 15.89
N MET A 97 14.26 -23.35 14.85
CA MET A 97 15.41 -23.48 13.95
C MET A 97 16.44 -22.35 14.11
N CYS A 98 16.15 -21.35 14.96
CA CYS A 98 16.92 -20.11 15.07
C CYS A 98 18.39 -20.32 15.51
N GLY A 99 18.69 -21.42 16.22
CA GLY A 99 20.04 -21.75 16.69
C GLY A 99 20.97 -22.38 15.66
N GLU A 100 20.50 -22.70 14.45
CA GLU A 100 21.26 -23.49 13.46
C GLU A 100 21.17 -22.89 12.04
N PRO A 101 21.72 -21.67 11.81
CA PRO A 101 21.53 -20.90 10.58
C PRO A 101 22.05 -21.62 9.32
N GLU A 102 23.13 -22.37 9.44
CA GLU A 102 23.72 -23.08 8.29
C GLU A 102 22.87 -24.28 7.85
N LYS A 103 22.27 -25.01 8.80
CA LYS A 103 21.31 -26.07 8.47
C LYS A 103 20.04 -25.48 7.87
N MET A 104 19.60 -24.32 8.37
CA MET A 104 18.48 -23.58 7.79
C MET A 104 18.73 -23.20 6.34
N ARG A 105 19.91 -22.66 6.03
CA ARG A 105 20.27 -22.28 4.65
C ARG A 105 20.25 -23.49 3.70
N ILE A 106 20.83 -24.61 4.10
CA ILE A 106 20.90 -25.84 3.28
C ILE A 106 19.50 -26.43 3.06
N ALA A 107 18.71 -26.55 4.12
CA ALA A 107 17.36 -27.08 4.05
C ALA A 107 16.43 -26.15 3.25
N TYR A 108 16.58 -24.82 3.42
CA TYR A 108 15.84 -23.82 2.65
C TYR A 108 16.12 -23.95 1.16
N GLU A 109 17.38 -24.01 0.74
CA GLU A 109 17.74 -24.15 -0.68
C GLU A 109 17.09 -25.39 -1.30
N LYS A 110 17.19 -26.54 -0.62
CA LYS A 110 16.60 -27.80 -1.09
C LYS A 110 15.07 -27.72 -1.23
N GLN A 111 14.39 -27.13 -0.25
CA GLN A 111 12.93 -27.01 -0.26
C GLN A 111 12.45 -25.93 -1.25
N TYR A 112 13.20 -24.84 -1.38
CA TYR A 112 12.90 -23.75 -2.30
C TYR A 112 12.97 -24.20 -3.77
N GLN A 113 13.99 -24.99 -4.14
CA GLN A 113 14.07 -25.59 -5.48
C GLN A 113 12.87 -26.51 -5.76
N THR A 114 12.42 -27.26 -4.76
CA THR A 114 11.22 -28.11 -4.87
C THR A 114 9.96 -27.27 -5.06
N ALA A 115 9.85 -26.14 -4.36
CA ALA A 115 8.73 -25.22 -4.47
C ALA A 115 8.69 -24.51 -5.83
N LEU A 116 9.83 -24.07 -6.36
CA LEU A 116 9.95 -23.45 -7.68
C LEU A 116 9.57 -24.41 -8.81
N ALA A 117 9.96 -25.68 -8.72
CA ALA A 117 9.60 -26.70 -9.70
C ALA A 117 8.07 -26.93 -9.79
N ASN A 118 7.33 -26.58 -8.74
CA ASN A 118 5.88 -26.74 -8.66
C ASN A 118 5.10 -25.43 -8.92
N GLY A 119 5.77 -24.34 -9.33
CA GLY A 119 5.13 -23.04 -9.57
C GLY A 119 4.20 -23.02 -10.79
N ALA A 120 2.90 -22.86 -10.54
CA ALA A 120 1.84 -22.69 -11.56
C ALA A 120 1.41 -21.19 -11.71
N PRO A 121 0.89 -20.77 -12.88
CA PRO A 121 0.94 -19.39 -13.41
C PRO A 121 -0.02 -18.37 -12.77
N ASP A 122 0.28 -17.08 -13.03
CA ASP A 122 -0.23 -15.81 -12.47
C ASP A 122 -1.75 -15.53 -12.54
N LEU A 123 -2.59 -16.46 -13.01
CA LEU A 123 -4.04 -16.27 -13.04
C LEU A 123 -4.73 -17.49 -12.45
N ARG A 124 -5.12 -17.39 -11.16
CA ARG A 124 -5.82 -18.45 -10.43
C ARG A 124 -7.31 -18.15 -10.37
N THR A 125 -8.13 -19.13 -10.75
CA THR A 125 -9.58 -19.09 -10.46
C THR A 125 -9.84 -19.31 -8.97
N ASP A 126 -11.06 -19.05 -8.52
CA ASP A 126 -11.46 -19.30 -7.13
C ASP A 126 -11.26 -20.77 -6.74
N GLU A 127 -11.57 -21.71 -7.65
CA GLU A 127 -11.38 -23.15 -7.41
C GLU A 127 -9.90 -23.52 -7.33
N GLN A 128 -9.06 -22.91 -8.16
CA GLN A 128 -7.60 -23.13 -8.11
C GLN A 128 -6.99 -22.56 -6.84
N THR A 129 -7.47 -21.39 -6.40
CA THR A 129 -7.06 -20.77 -5.13
C THR A 129 -7.44 -21.68 -3.97
N GLN A 130 -8.67 -22.18 -3.95
CA GLN A 130 -9.14 -23.08 -2.89
C GLN A 130 -8.36 -24.40 -2.87
N GLY A 131 -8.15 -25.02 -4.03
CA GLY A 131 -7.36 -26.26 -4.14
C GLY A 131 -5.92 -26.06 -3.65
N LEU A 132 -5.28 -24.94 -4.00
CA LEU A 132 -3.94 -24.64 -3.52
C LEU A 132 -3.91 -24.40 -2.00
N LEU A 133 -4.89 -23.68 -1.45
CA LEU A 133 -4.99 -23.47 -0.01
C LEU A 133 -5.14 -24.82 0.72
N GLU A 134 -5.91 -25.76 0.18
CA GLU A 134 -6.03 -27.11 0.72
C GLU A 134 -4.72 -27.90 0.66
N GLU A 135 -3.99 -27.83 -0.45
CA GLU A 135 -2.66 -28.43 -0.58
C GLU A 135 -1.65 -27.85 0.43
N LEU A 136 -1.62 -26.51 0.56
CA LEU A 136 -0.75 -25.82 1.50
C LEU A 136 -1.13 -26.11 2.95
N ALA A 137 -2.42 -26.18 3.27
CA ALA A 137 -2.90 -26.58 4.59
C ALA A 137 -2.46 -28.02 4.92
N THR A 138 -2.64 -28.95 3.99
CA THR A 138 -2.18 -30.34 4.12
C THR A 138 -0.67 -30.41 4.34
N ALA A 139 0.11 -29.60 3.61
CA ALA A 139 1.55 -29.51 3.81
C ALA A 139 1.92 -29.02 5.22
N CYS A 140 1.16 -28.06 5.78
CA CYS A 140 1.34 -27.55 7.14
C CYS A 140 1.04 -28.59 8.24
N GLU A 141 0.15 -29.54 7.97
CA GLU A 141 -0.23 -30.61 8.91
C GLU A 141 0.73 -31.81 8.91
N GLY A 142 1.73 -31.80 8.02
CA GLY A 142 2.74 -32.86 7.95
C GLY A 142 3.61 -32.98 9.22
N LYS A 143 4.36 -34.09 9.30
CA LYS A 143 5.29 -34.36 10.41
C LYS A 143 6.36 -33.27 10.52
N ARG A 144 6.89 -33.07 11.73
CA ARG A 144 7.85 -32.01 12.11
C ARG A 144 9.20 -32.57 12.58
N ASP A 145 9.48 -33.82 12.24
CA ASP A 145 10.53 -34.60 12.87
C ASP A 145 11.93 -34.16 12.41
N THR A 146 12.08 -33.74 11.16
CA THR A 146 13.36 -33.32 10.58
C THR A 146 13.48 -31.81 10.45
N PHE A 147 14.71 -31.33 10.22
CA PHE A 147 14.96 -29.93 9.92
C PHE A 147 14.29 -29.53 8.58
N ASP A 148 14.42 -30.38 7.56
CA ASP A 148 13.80 -30.20 6.25
C ASP A 148 12.27 -30.11 6.36
N ASP A 149 11.65 -30.92 7.23
CA ASP A 149 10.20 -30.88 7.47
C ASP A 149 9.73 -29.55 8.06
N ARG A 150 10.48 -29.01 9.03
CA ARG A 150 10.18 -27.72 9.65
C ARG A 150 10.31 -26.58 8.66
N VAL A 151 11.33 -26.61 7.80
CA VAL A 151 11.48 -25.63 6.70
C VAL A 151 10.34 -25.74 5.69
N ARG A 152 9.96 -26.96 5.29
CA ARG A 152 8.82 -27.19 4.39
C ARG A 152 7.53 -26.61 4.97
N ILE A 153 7.28 -26.81 6.28
CA ILE A 153 6.11 -26.25 6.98
C ILE A 153 6.19 -24.72 7.06
N CYS A 154 7.36 -24.13 7.32
CA CYS A 154 7.54 -22.67 7.25
C CYS A 154 7.15 -22.13 5.87
N LEU A 155 7.68 -22.72 4.79
CA LEU A 155 7.38 -22.28 3.43
C LEU A 155 5.88 -22.42 3.11
N ALA A 156 5.28 -23.56 3.45
CA ALA A 156 3.87 -23.81 3.20
C ALA A 156 2.95 -22.85 3.99
N SER A 157 3.26 -22.60 5.26
CA SER A 157 2.45 -21.72 6.11
C SER A 157 2.55 -20.25 5.70
N LEU A 158 3.75 -19.79 5.31
CA LEU A 158 3.92 -18.45 4.76
C LEU A 158 3.20 -18.29 3.42
N ALA A 159 3.36 -19.26 2.51
CA ALA A 159 2.67 -19.26 1.23
C ALA A 159 1.15 -19.30 1.40
N TYR A 160 0.63 -20.08 2.36
CA TYR A 160 -0.79 -20.12 2.67
C TYR A 160 -1.30 -18.74 3.09
N ALA A 161 -0.64 -18.12 4.08
CA ALA A 161 -1.03 -16.80 4.58
C ALA A 161 -1.04 -15.75 3.47
N GLN A 162 -0.03 -15.77 2.59
CA GLN A 162 0.06 -14.86 1.45
C GLN A 162 -1.06 -15.10 0.43
N VAL A 163 -1.24 -16.34 -0.03
CA VAL A 163 -2.29 -16.68 -1.00
C VAL A 163 -3.68 -16.33 -0.45
N PHE A 164 -3.92 -16.59 0.84
CA PHE A 164 -5.17 -16.29 1.52
C PHE A 164 -5.42 -14.77 1.60
N LEU A 165 -4.41 -13.99 1.98
CA LEU A 165 -4.52 -12.54 2.01
C LEU A 165 -4.77 -11.96 0.62
N ASP A 166 -4.02 -12.40 -0.39
CA ASP A 166 -4.08 -11.82 -1.74
C ASP A 166 -5.38 -12.21 -2.46
N ASN A 167 -5.81 -13.48 -2.35
CA ASN A 167 -6.88 -14.02 -3.19
C ASN A 167 -8.22 -14.22 -2.45
N VAL A 168 -8.23 -14.34 -1.12
CA VAL A 168 -9.48 -14.52 -0.34
C VAL A 168 -9.88 -13.22 0.34
N VAL A 169 -8.95 -12.58 1.07
CA VAL A 169 -9.21 -11.31 1.77
C VAL A 169 -9.20 -10.13 0.80
N GLY A 170 -8.22 -10.11 -0.12
CA GLY A 170 -8.03 -9.10 -1.16
C GLY A 170 -8.89 -9.30 -2.40
N HIS A 171 -9.81 -10.28 -2.40
CA HIS A 171 -10.61 -10.60 -3.58
C HIS A 171 -11.43 -9.38 -4.07
N PRO A 172 -11.45 -9.07 -5.39
CA PRO A 172 -12.13 -7.89 -5.92
C PRO A 172 -13.63 -7.78 -5.63
N SER A 173 -14.30 -8.91 -5.32
CA SER A 173 -15.72 -8.91 -4.93
C SER A 173 -15.96 -8.38 -3.51
N ARG A 174 -14.92 -8.29 -2.67
CA ARG A 174 -15.01 -7.78 -1.30
C ARG A 174 -14.76 -6.27 -1.27
N PRO A 175 -15.55 -5.50 -0.49
CA PRO A 175 -15.28 -4.08 -0.27
C PRO A 175 -13.92 -3.84 0.39
N LEU A 176 -13.19 -2.79 -0.02
CA LEU A 176 -11.92 -2.39 0.60
C LEU A 176 -12.02 -2.21 2.14
N LYS A 177 -13.17 -1.73 2.63
CA LYS A 177 -13.42 -1.58 4.07
C LYS A 177 -13.30 -2.91 4.83
N ASP A 178 -13.68 -4.02 4.22
CA ASP A 178 -13.63 -5.34 4.84
C ASP A 178 -12.20 -5.86 4.89
N HIS A 179 -11.41 -5.66 3.83
CA HIS A 179 -9.97 -5.94 3.83
C HIS A 179 -9.26 -5.17 4.96
N LEU A 180 -9.49 -3.86 5.07
CA LEU A 180 -8.92 -3.06 6.16
C LEU A 180 -9.37 -3.52 7.55
N ALA A 181 -10.61 -4.00 7.68
CA ALA A 181 -11.11 -4.54 8.94
C ALA A 181 -10.38 -5.84 9.34
N VAL A 182 -10.14 -6.74 8.38
CA VAL A 182 -9.35 -7.97 8.62
C VAL A 182 -7.92 -7.63 9.04
N LEU A 183 -7.23 -6.71 8.35
CA LEU A 183 -5.86 -6.29 8.71
C LEU A 183 -5.78 -5.67 10.12
N ARG A 184 -6.80 -4.88 10.51
CA ARG A 184 -6.90 -4.34 11.87
C ARG A 184 -7.12 -5.43 12.91
N LEU A 185 -7.93 -6.44 12.60
CA LEU A 185 -8.16 -7.59 13.48
C LEU A 185 -6.88 -8.42 13.64
N ILE A 186 -6.15 -8.69 12.55
CA ILE A 186 -4.84 -9.37 12.61
C ILE A 186 -3.87 -8.59 13.52
N THR A 187 -3.79 -7.26 13.33
CA THR A 187 -2.93 -6.40 14.15
C THR A 187 -3.33 -6.47 15.63
N LYS A 188 -4.64 -6.48 15.91
CA LYS A 188 -5.17 -6.61 17.27
C LYS A 188 -4.83 -7.96 17.89
N ILE A 189 -5.10 -9.07 17.19
CA ILE A 189 -4.81 -10.43 17.65
C ILE A 189 -3.31 -10.58 17.98
N ASN A 190 -2.44 -10.14 17.07
CA ASN A 190 -1.00 -10.16 17.29
C ASN A 190 -0.60 -9.26 18.48
N GLY A 191 -1.17 -8.06 18.56
CA GLY A 191 -0.91 -7.15 19.68
C GLY A 191 -1.25 -7.77 21.04
N GLU A 192 -2.40 -8.44 21.13
CA GLU A 192 -2.83 -9.17 22.33
C GLU A 192 -1.90 -10.36 22.64
N ALA A 193 -1.50 -11.14 21.64
CA ALA A 193 -0.60 -12.28 21.80
C ALA A 193 0.80 -11.87 22.28
N TYR A 194 1.31 -10.73 21.83
CA TYR A 194 2.64 -10.22 22.18
C TYR A 194 2.64 -9.25 23.37
N GLY A 195 1.48 -9.00 24.00
CA GLY A 195 1.36 -8.04 25.09
C GLY A 195 1.72 -6.61 24.69
N LEU A 196 1.56 -6.26 23.41
CA LEU A 196 1.79 -4.91 22.92
C LEU A 196 0.66 -4.00 23.40
N PRO A 197 0.95 -2.73 23.74
CA PRO A 197 -0.09 -1.78 24.08
C PRO A 197 -1.06 -1.64 22.90
N ALA A 198 -2.34 -1.43 23.20
CA ALA A 198 -3.33 -1.15 22.17
C ALA A 198 -2.84 0.01 21.29
N PRO A 199 -2.95 -0.10 19.95
CA PRO A 199 -2.53 0.98 19.07
C PRO A 199 -3.25 2.26 19.49
N SER A 200 -2.51 3.36 19.57
CA SER A 200 -3.08 4.65 19.90
C SER A 200 -4.29 4.92 18.99
N PRO A 201 -5.44 5.37 19.52
CA PRO A 201 -6.56 5.82 18.67
C PRO A 201 -6.12 6.97 17.76
N ASP A 202 -5.07 7.69 18.16
CA ASP A 202 -4.34 8.63 17.34
C ASP A 202 -3.27 7.88 16.52
N LEU A 203 -3.72 7.16 15.49
CA LEU A 203 -2.83 6.78 14.39
C LEU A 203 -2.17 8.06 13.85
N PRO A 204 -0.88 8.05 13.44
CA PRO A 204 -0.32 9.17 12.72
C PRO A 204 -1.23 9.44 11.54
N ARG A 205 -1.90 10.60 11.58
CA ARG A 205 -2.77 11.01 10.48
C ARG A 205 -1.84 11.09 9.27
N LEU A 206 -2.12 10.31 8.23
CA LEU A 206 -1.65 10.65 6.89
C LEU A 206 -2.09 12.10 6.69
N VAL A 207 -1.13 13.02 6.75
CA VAL A 207 -1.42 14.44 6.54
C VAL A 207 -1.75 14.53 5.07
N LYS A 208 -3.05 14.51 4.75
CA LYS A 208 -3.51 14.66 3.38
C LYS A 208 -3.15 16.08 2.95
N LEU A 209 -1.98 16.24 2.35
CA LEU A 209 -1.44 17.52 1.90
C LEU A 209 -2.25 18.08 0.72
N ILE A 210 -3.15 17.30 0.11
CA ILE A 210 -3.97 17.78 -1.00
C ILE A 210 -5.41 18.00 -0.52
N PRO A 211 -5.95 19.23 -0.63
CA PRO A 211 -7.35 19.50 -0.32
C PRO A 211 -8.26 18.66 -1.24
N ASP A 212 -9.49 18.37 -0.81
CA ASP A 212 -10.43 17.53 -1.58
C ASP A 212 -10.74 18.08 -2.98
N ILE A 213 -10.54 19.38 -3.20
CA ILE A 213 -10.64 20.06 -4.51
C ILE A 213 -9.37 20.89 -4.72
N PRO A 214 -8.29 20.29 -5.25
CA PRO A 214 -7.07 21.03 -5.48
C PRO A 214 -7.14 21.81 -6.79
N ILE A 215 -6.62 23.04 -6.78
CA ILE A 215 -6.26 23.72 -8.03
C ILE A 215 -4.89 23.20 -8.43
N THR A 216 -4.84 22.09 -9.17
CA THR A 216 -3.62 21.52 -9.72
C THR A 216 -3.35 22.08 -11.11
N ARG A 217 -2.15 22.62 -11.34
CA ARG A 217 -1.65 22.95 -12.68
C ARG A 217 -0.29 22.29 -12.93
N PRO A 218 0.12 22.06 -14.18
CA PRO A 218 1.45 21.55 -14.48
C PRO A 218 2.56 22.48 -13.99
N VAL A 219 3.71 21.92 -13.64
CA VAL A 219 4.96 22.67 -13.42
C VAL A 219 5.59 22.99 -14.77
N SER A 220 5.87 24.26 -15.05
CA SER A 220 6.55 24.68 -16.28
C SER A 220 8.03 25.01 -16.04
N VAL A 221 8.81 25.13 -17.11
CA VAL A 221 10.23 25.51 -17.01
C VAL A 221 10.36 26.95 -16.50
N GLU A 222 9.46 27.84 -16.92
CA GLU A 222 9.37 29.22 -16.48
C GLU A 222 9.10 29.32 -14.97
N ASP A 223 8.30 28.41 -14.41
CA ASP A 223 8.08 28.35 -12.96
C ASP A 223 9.38 28.07 -12.21
N VAL A 224 10.18 27.11 -12.70
CA VAL A 224 11.47 26.75 -12.06
C VAL A 224 12.46 27.91 -12.13
N GLU A 225 12.50 28.63 -13.25
CA GLU A 225 13.31 29.84 -13.39
C GLU A 225 12.83 30.96 -12.47
N GLN A 226 11.52 31.18 -12.39
CA GLN A 226 10.91 32.16 -11.50
C GLN A 226 11.22 31.85 -10.04
N TRP A 227 11.09 30.60 -9.61
CA TRP A 227 11.38 30.16 -8.24
C TRP A 227 12.86 30.20 -7.90
N ARG A 228 13.75 30.00 -8.88
CA ARG A 228 15.18 30.24 -8.68
C ARG A 228 15.46 31.71 -8.40
N ALA A 229 14.80 32.63 -9.10
CA ALA A 229 14.93 34.07 -8.89
C ALA A 229 14.20 34.57 -7.62
N HIS A 230 13.10 33.92 -7.25
CA HIS A 230 12.28 34.26 -6.09
C HIS A 230 12.06 33.04 -5.18
N PRO A 231 13.10 32.59 -4.44
CA PRO A 231 13.05 31.37 -3.63
C PRO A 231 11.86 31.30 -2.65
N ARG A 232 11.43 32.42 -2.09
CA ARG A 232 10.32 32.46 -1.13
C ARG A 232 8.95 32.12 -1.74
N GLU A 233 8.80 32.23 -3.06
CA GLU A 233 7.54 31.88 -3.73
C GLU A 233 7.25 30.38 -3.75
N LEU A 234 8.26 29.54 -3.49
CA LEU A 234 8.09 28.09 -3.35
C LEU A 234 7.35 27.68 -2.08
N LEU A 235 7.35 28.54 -1.07
CA LEU A 235 6.69 28.26 0.20
C LEU A 235 5.21 27.98 0.00
N ARG A 236 4.68 27.03 0.78
CA ARG A 236 3.25 26.69 0.82
C ARG A 236 2.73 26.14 -0.51
N LYS A 237 3.62 25.68 -1.39
CA LYS A 237 3.27 24.90 -2.57
C LYS A 237 3.42 23.43 -2.27
N ALA A 238 2.43 22.65 -2.67
CA ALA A 238 2.49 21.21 -2.68
C ALA A 238 2.65 20.72 -4.12
N PHE A 239 3.44 19.66 -4.27
CA PHE A 239 3.84 19.11 -5.55
C PHE A 239 3.48 17.63 -5.61
N ILE A 240 3.09 17.18 -6.80
CA ILE A 240 2.67 15.80 -7.06
C ILE A 240 3.61 15.23 -8.11
N SER A 241 4.23 14.09 -7.82
CA SER A 241 5.01 13.31 -8.77
C SER A 241 4.40 11.92 -8.95
N HIS A 242 4.34 11.46 -10.21
CA HIS A 242 3.90 10.12 -10.61
C HIS A 242 5.03 9.39 -11.36
N GLU A 243 6.08 8.98 -10.66
CA GLU A 243 7.11 8.11 -11.26
C GLU A 243 6.68 6.63 -11.24
N ALA A 244 6.41 6.08 -10.06
CA ALA A 244 5.91 4.70 -9.88
C ALA A 244 4.74 4.62 -8.88
N ILE A 245 4.77 5.48 -7.86
CA ILE A 245 3.72 5.68 -6.87
C ILE A 245 3.49 7.18 -6.78
N ARG A 246 2.21 7.60 -6.67
CA ARG A 246 1.86 9.01 -6.44
C ARG A 246 2.53 9.48 -5.15
N ARG A 247 3.46 10.42 -5.26
CA ARG A 247 4.14 11.03 -4.11
C ARG A 247 3.83 12.50 -4.04
N VAL A 248 3.47 12.97 -2.85
CA VAL A 248 3.10 14.36 -2.59
C VAL A 248 4.02 14.94 -1.53
N PHE A 249 4.52 16.14 -1.78
CA PHE A 249 5.31 16.88 -0.81
C PHE A 249 4.96 18.36 -0.77
N LEU A 250 5.10 18.97 0.40
CA LEU A 250 4.87 20.37 0.69
C LEU A 250 6.19 21.04 1.05
N ILE A 251 6.43 22.22 0.50
CA ILE A 251 7.50 23.11 0.95
C ILE A 251 6.98 23.90 2.16
N SER A 252 7.36 23.47 3.36
CA SER A 252 6.85 24.01 4.64
C SER A 252 7.55 25.28 5.06
N ASP A 253 8.88 25.33 4.93
CA ASP A 253 9.69 26.46 5.36
C ASP A 253 10.90 26.70 4.46
N TYR A 254 11.47 27.89 4.60
CA TYR A 254 12.64 28.37 3.88
C TYR A 254 13.56 29.06 4.89
N CYS A 255 14.77 28.54 5.01
CA CYS A 255 15.80 29.10 5.87
C CYS A 255 17.09 29.34 5.08
N VAL A 256 17.93 30.23 5.59
CA VAL A 256 19.28 30.45 5.07
C VAL A 256 20.25 30.01 6.15
N LYS A 257 21.01 28.94 5.87
CA LYS A 257 22.01 28.38 6.80
C LYS A 257 23.39 28.93 6.42
N ASP A 258 24.23 29.22 7.40
CA ASP A 258 25.55 29.83 7.18
C ASP A 258 26.47 29.00 6.25
N ILE A 259 26.38 27.67 6.34
CA ILE A 259 27.23 26.76 5.55
C ILE A 259 26.55 26.29 4.26
N ALA A 260 25.24 26.00 4.33
CA ALA A 260 24.50 25.39 3.22
C ALA A 260 23.76 26.42 2.33
N GLY A 261 23.76 27.69 2.72
CA GLY A 261 23.05 28.75 2.02
C GLY A 261 21.53 28.56 2.08
N HIS A 262 20.86 28.87 0.98
CA HIS A 262 19.40 28.75 0.85
C HIS A 262 18.94 27.28 0.97
N CYS A 263 18.06 27.03 1.93
CA CYS A 263 17.55 25.71 2.26
C CYS A 263 16.02 25.75 2.39
N TYR A 264 15.39 24.61 2.12
CA TYR A 264 13.96 24.42 2.37
C TYR A 264 13.72 23.20 3.22
N GLU A 265 12.60 23.25 3.92
CA GLU A 265 12.02 22.13 4.63
C GLU A 265 10.87 21.55 3.80
N LEU A 266 10.95 20.24 3.54
CA LEU A 266 9.97 19.48 2.78
C LEU A 266 9.28 18.49 3.71
N LEU A 267 7.96 18.48 3.65
CA LEU A 267 7.08 17.50 4.30
C LEU A 267 6.49 16.59 3.24
N TYR A 268 6.65 15.27 3.39
CA TYR A 268 6.03 14.31 2.47
C TYR A 268 4.76 13.70 3.08
N GLU A 269 3.72 13.51 2.25
CA GLU A 269 2.45 12.89 2.67
C GLU A 269 2.64 11.46 3.21
N ASP A 270 3.64 10.74 2.69
CA ASP A 270 3.96 9.36 3.06
C ASP A 270 4.87 9.23 4.29
N SER A 271 5.49 10.33 4.74
CA SER A 271 6.52 10.32 5.79
C SER A 271 6.01 10.86 7.13
N GLY A 272 4.71 11.16 7.25
CA GLY A 272 4.09 11.62 8.49
C GLY A 272 4.62 13.01 8.92
N PRO A 273 5.02 13.22 10.19
CA PRO A 273 5.48 14.51 10.69
C PRO A 273 6.96 14.82 10.35
N ASP A 274 7.67 13.92 9.67
CA ASP A 274 9.09 14.07 9.40
C ASP A 274 9.36 15.18 8.38
N VAL A 275 10.27 16.09 8.74
CA VAL A 275 10.70 17.22 7.92
C VAL A 275 12.10 16.96 7.37
N TYR A 276 12.27 17.14 6.06
CA TYR A 276 13.55 16.95 5.38
C TYR A 276 14.10 18.28 4.89
N THR A 277 15.35 18.60 5.23
CA THR A 277 16.00 19.83 4.74
C THR A 277 16.80 19.59 3.46
N PHE A 278 16.55 20.38 2.43
CA PHE A 278 17.25 20.33 1.14
C PHE A 278 17.82 21.69 0.74
N SER A 279 18.88 21.67 -0.08
CA SER A 279 19.42 22.88 -0.71
C SER A 279 18.47 23.41 -1.78
N LEU A 280 18.56 24.71 -2.12
CA LEU A 280 17.76 25.31 -3.20
C LEU A 280 17.85 24.51 -4.51
N GLU A 281 19.05 24.14 -4.95
CA GLU A 281 19.24 23.42 -6.22
C GLU A 281 18.66 22.00 -6.20
N ASP A 282 18.72 21.32 -5.05
CA ASP A 282 18.09 20.00 -4.93
C ASP A 282 16.57 20.12 -4.93
N VAL A 283 16.01 21.12 -4.26
CA VAL A 283 14.55 21.38 -4.27
C VAL A 283 14.08 21.73 -5.67
N LEU A 284 14.77 22.62 -6.40
CA LEU A 284 14.41 22.96 -7.77
C LEU A 284 14.46 21.74 -8.69
N ARG A 285 15.42 20.82 -8.48
CA ARG A 285 15.47 19.54 -9.22
C ARG A 285 14.27 18.64 -8.90
N ILE A 286 13.91 18.52 -7.62
CA ILE A 286 12.76 17.71 -7.19
C ILE A 286 11.45 18.31 -7.74
N VAL A 287 11.31 19.63 -7.66
CA VAL A 287 10.13 20.37 -8.15
C VAL A 287 10.01 20.30 -9.68
N ALA A 288 11.12 20.38 -10.42
CA ALA A 288 11.11 20.22 -11.87
C ALA A 288 10.68 18.80 -12.31
N GLY A 289 10.87 17.80 -11.44
CA GLY A 289 10.37 16.44 -11.65
C GLY A 289 8.92 16.21 -11.22
N ALA A 290 8.25 17.22 -10.66
CA ALA A 290 6.85 17.13 -10.28
C ALA A 290 5.94 17.39 -11.49
N GLU A 291 4.89 16.58 -11.63
CA GLU A 291 3.91 16.70 -12.71
C GLU A 291 2.96 17.87 -12.45
N PHE A 292 2.56 18.06 -11.19
CA PHE A 292 1.61 19.09 -10.80
C PHE A 292 2.08 19.88 -9.59
N VAL A 293 1.66 21.15 -9.54
CA VAL A 293 1.77 22.04 -8.40
C VAL A 293 0.38 22.51 -7.98
N THR A 294 0.18 22.61 -6.67
CA THR A 294 -1.00 23.23 -6.06
C THR A 294 -0.60 24.16 -4.93
N ASN A 295 -1.38 25.20 -4.70
CA ASN A 295 -1.17 26.11 -3.57
C ASN A 295 -1.93 25.58 -2.36
N MET A 296 -1.28 25.53 -1.21
CA MET A 296 -1.96 25.18 0.04
C MET A 296 -2.85 26.33 0.50
N PRO A 297 -4.06 26.05 1.01
CA PRO A 297 -4.88 27.07 1.65
C PRO A 297 -4.10 27.70 2.81
N MET A 298 -4.24 29.02 2.96
CA MET A 298 -3.74 29.71 4.14
C MET A 298 -4.68 29.33 5.28
N ASP A 299 -4.23 28.48 6.21
CA ASP A 299 -4.91 28.41 7.50
C ASP A 299 -4.86 29.83 8.10
N THR A 300 -6.04 30.38 8.35
CA THR A 300 -6.26 31.70 8.97
C THR A 300 -6.37 31.55 10.47
#